data_AF-A0A7U9S1C4-F1
#
_entry.id   AF-A0A7U9S1C4-F1
#
_cell.length_a   1.000
_cell.length_b   1.000
_cell.length_c   1.000
_cell.angle_alpha   90.00
_cell.angle_beta   90.00
_cell.angle_gamma   90.00
#
_symmetry.space_group_name_H-M   'P 1'
#
loop_
_entity.id
_entity.type
_entity.pdbx_description
1 polymer ?
#
loop_
_entity_poly.entity_id
_entity_poly.type
_entity_poly.pdbx_seq_one_letter_code
_entity_poly.pdbx_strand_id
1 'polypeptide(L)'
;MSKAAAKAEGTAAATAETRAATATKEAGAAEAVAYLGPDLKNVAINGTVYTGGLPEALKEKIKEVPALKGLLVPISGLAAAGVAVATQGTALNNLYNAVSAKISAKQE
;
A
#
# COMPACT_ATOMS: atom_id res chain seq x y z
N MET A 1 3.84 47.78 -38.02
CA MET A 1 4.78 48.46 -37.09
C MET A 1 4.16 48.27 -35.71
N SER A 2 4.63 47.44 -34.78
CA SER A 2 5.98 47.04 -34.36
C SER A 2 6.05 45.51 -34.25
N LYS A 3 7.04 44.81 -34.82
CA LYS A 3 8.44 44.70 -34.34
C LYS A 3 8.47 44.27 -32.87
N ALA A 4 8.43 42.97 -32.59
CA ALA A 4 9.52 41.97 -32.66
C ALA A 4 10.36 41.90 -31.38
N ALA A 5 10.58 40.64 -30.99
CA ALA A 5 11.72 40.09 -30.26
C ALA A 5 11.81 40.42 -28.76
N ALA A 6 11.70 39.40 -27.92
CA ALA A 6 12.83 38.55 -27.59
C ALA A 6 12.56 37.82 -26.25
N LYS A 7 13.01 36.57 -26.16
CA LYS A 7 14.10 36.15 -25.24
C LYS A 7 13.81 34.86 -24.48
N ALA A 8 14.76 33.94 -24.66
CA ALA A 8 15.18 32.88 -23.75
C ALA A 8 14.30 31.62 -23.64
N GLU A 9 14.48 30.74 -24.62
CA GLU A 9 14.66 29.32 -24.32
C GLU A 9 16.00 29.13 -23.60
N GLY A 10 15.96 28.34 -22.54
CA GLY A 10 17.14 28.00 -21.74
C GLY A 10 16.80 27.94 -20.27
N THR A 11 16.45 26.76 -19.78
CA THR A 11 17.08 26.14 -18.60
C THR A 11 16.58 24.70 -18.51
N ALA A 12 17.41 23.77 -18.98
CA ALA A 12 17.36 22.39 -18.55
C ALA A 12 17.76 22.37 -17.06
N ALA A 13 16.79 22.19 -16.18
CA ALA A 13 17.00 21.91 -14.77
C ALA A 13 16.99 20.40 -14.59
N ALA A 14 18.19 19.82 -14.61
CA ALA A 14 18.45 18.55 -13.97
C ALA A 14 18.31 18.70 -12.45
N THR A 15 18.05 17.56 -11.80
CA THR A 15 18.16 17.28 -10.35
C THR A 15 17.18 17.97 -9.41
N ALA A 16 16.15 17.22 -9.01
CA ALA A 16 15.86 16.98 -7.60
C ALA A 16 14.93 15.77 -7.48
N GLU A 17 15.52 14.59 -7.48
CA GLU A 17 14.98 13.43 -6.76
C GLU A 17 14.71 13.87 -5.32
N THR A 18 13.49 14.35 -5.08
CA THR A 18 12.98 14.51 -3.72
C THR A 18 12.61 13.11 -3.27
N ARG A 19 13.64 12.44 -2.74
CA ARG A 19 13.55 11.33 -1.82
C ARG A 19 12.38 11.61 -0.88
N ALA A 20 11.27 10.93 -1.15
CA ALA A 20 10.06 10.94 -0.37
C ALA A 20 10.32 10.26 0.98
N ALA A 21 11.13 10.90 1.81
CA ALA A 21 11.25 10.57 3.22
C ALA A 21 10.29 11.48 3.99
N THR A 22 8.99 11.40 3.64
CA THR A 22 7.96 11.68 4.63
C THR A 22 7.94 10.49 5.58
N ALA A 23 8.91 10.49 6.50
CA ALA A 23 8.81 9.79 7.76
C ALA A 23 7.62 10.40 8.51
N THR A 24 6.41 9.98 8.15
CA THR A 24 5.22 10.22 8.94
C THR A 24 5.35 9.36 10.19
N LYS A 25 5.98 10.00 11.16
CA LYS A 25 5.76 9.88 12.60
C LYS A 25 4.28 9.64 12.89
N GLU A 26 3.88 8.37 12.96
CA GLU A 26 2.68 7.92 13.65
C GLU A 26 3.04 6.72 14.53
N ALA A 27 4.04 6.93 15.39
CA ALA A 27 4.14 6.22 16.66
C ALA A 27 3.14 6.87 17.63
N GLY A 28 1.85 6.63 17.37
CA GLY A 28 0.76 7.05 18.23
C GLY A 28 -0.14 5.84 18.43
N ALA A 29 0.19 5.02 19.43
CA ALA A 29 -0.62 3.90 19.92
C ALA A 29 -1.39 3.17 18.80
N ALA A 30 -0.71 2.78 17.73
CA ALA A 30 -1.36 2.08 16.63
C ALA A 30 -1.74 0.69 17.14
N GLU A 31 -3.05 0.45 17.26
CA GLU A 31 -3.59 -0.88 17.51
C GLU A 31 -2.89 -1.87 16.58
N ALA A 32 -2.42 -3.00 17.13
CA ALA A 32 -1.71 -3.97 16.34
C ALA A 32 -2.64 -4.45 15.20
N VAL A 33 -2.14 -4.48 13.98
CA VAL A 33 -2.90 -4.89 12.79
C VAL A 33 -2.26 -6.10 12.14
N ALA A 34 -3.05 -7.12 11.88
CA ALA A 34 -2.68 -8.29 11.13
C ALA A 34 -2.99 -8.12 9.64
N TYR A 35 -2.07 -8.55 8.79
CA TYR A 35 -2.30 -8.64 7.36
C TYR A 35 -2.88 -10.00 7.00
N LEU A 36 -4.13 -10.01 6.52
CA LEU A 36 -4.85 -11.21 6.07
C LEU A 36 -5.06 -11.18 4.54
N GLY A 37 -4.00 -10.83 3.81
CA GLY A 37 -4.01 -10.79 2.35
C GLY A 37 -3.07 -11.80 1.69
N PRO A 38 -3.03 -11.86 0.36
CA PRO A 38 -2.11 -12.74 -0.38
C PRO A 38 -0.65 -12.38 -0.08
N ASP A 39 0.26 -13.34 -0.22
CA ASP A 39 1.68 -13.10 0.03
C ASP A 39 2.24 -12.02 -0.90
N LEU A 40 2.83 -10.99 -0.32
CA LEU A 40 3.49 -9.91 -1.03
C LEU A 40 4.99 -10.10 -0.90
N LYS A 41 5.63 -10.58 -1.98
CA LYS A 41 7.08 -10.81 -2.04
C LYS A 41 7.85 -9.57 -1.58
N ASN A 42 8.67 -9.72 -0.53
CA ASN A 42 9.46 -8.66 0.13
C ASN A 42 8.66 -7.53 0.80
N VAL A 43 7.33 -7.62 0.91
CA VAL A 43 6.50 -6.54 1.47
C VAL A 43 5.73 -6.98 2.71
N ALA A 44 4.95 -8.07 2.62
CA ALA A 44 4.11 -8.56 3.72
C ALA A 44 3.72 -10.01 3.47
N ILE A 45 3.88 -10.85 4.50
CA ILE A 45 3.44 -12.25 4.47
C ILE A 45 2.06 -12.35 5.12
N ASN A 46 1.19 -13.22 4.60
CA ASN A 46 -0.10 -13.50 5.24
C ASN A 46 0.09 -13.89 6.72
N GLY A 47 -0.73 -13.34 7.61
CA GLY A 47 -0.64 -13.57 9.06
C GLY A 47 0.42 -12.72 9.76
N THR A 48 1.15 -11.85 9.05
CA THR A 48 2.09 -10.92 9.69
C THR A 48 1.34 -9.88 10.50
N VAL A 49 1.72 -9.73 11.76
CA VAL A 49 1.16 -8.72 12.67
C VAL A 49 2.13 -7.56 12.79
N TYR A 50 1.64 -6.36 12.49
CA TYR A 50 2.35 -5.11 12.64
C TYR A 50 1.93 -4.42 13.94
N THR A 51 2.89 -4.26 14.84
CA THR A 51 2.73 -3.55 16.11
C THR A 51 3.45 -2.21 16.00
N GLY A 52 2.72 -1.09 16.07
CA GLY A 52 3.33 0.25 15.93
C GLY A 52 3.33 0.85 14.53
N GLY A 53 2.49 0.34 13.62
CA GLY A 53 2.22 0.94 12.30
C GLY A 53 2.65 0.08 11.11
N LEU A 54 2.18 0.46 9.92
CA LEU A 54 2.42 -0.29 8.68
C LEU A 54 3.78 0.08 8.06
N PRO A 55 4.53 -0.89 7.51
CA PRO A 55 5.78 -0.62 6.81
C PRO A 55 5.53 0.19 5.53
N GLU A 56 6.51 0.99 5.12
CA GLU A 56 6.40 1.86 3.94
C GLU A 56 6.12 1.08 2.66
N ALA A 57 6.80 -0.05 2.46
CA ALA A 57 6.58 -0.92 1.32
C ALA A 57 5.11 -1.38 1.19
N LEU A 58 4.45 -1.66 2.33
CA LEU A 58 3.04 -2.03 2.34
C LEU A 58 2.13 -0.83 2.08
N LYS A 59 2.48 0.35 2.61
CA LYS A 59 1.77 1.61 2.31
C LYS A 59 1.84 1.94 0.82
N GLU A 60 2.97 1.73 0.17
CA GLU A 60 3.12 1.91 -1.28
C GLU A 60 2.26 0.91 -2.05
N LYS A 61 2.27 -0.38 -1.66
CA LYS A 61 1.40 -1.40 -2.25
C LYS A 61 -0.08 -1.07 -2.06
N ILE A 62 -0.48 -0.50 -0.93
CA ILE A 62 -1.84 -0.02 -0.69
C ILE A 62 -2.19 1.15 -1.63
N LYS A 63 -1.24 2.03 -1.97
CA LYS A 63 -1.48 3.08 -2.98
C LYS A 63 -1.70 2.49 -4.37
N GLU A 64 -0.93 1.46 -4.74
CA GLU A 64 -1.12 0.74 -6.00
C GLU A 64 -2.41 -0.09 -6.04
N VAL A 65 -2.74 -0.73 -4.92
CA VAL A 65 -3.87 -1.64 -4.75
C VAL A 65 -4.60 -1.27 -3.45
N PRO A 66 -5.57 -0.32 -3.51
CA PRO A 66 -6.27 0.16 -2.30
C PRO A 66 -7.04 -0.93 -1.56
N ALA A 67 -7.40 -2.01 -2.26
CA ALA A 67 -8.04 -3.17 -1.67
C ALA A 67 -7.16 -3.89 -0.63
N LEU A 68 -5.82 -3.76 -0.66
CA LEU A 68 -4.95 -4.30 0.39
C LEU A 68 -5.24 -3.72 1.77
N LYS A 69 -5.68 -2.45 1.84
CA LYS A 69 -6.07 -1.82 3.10
C LYS A 69 -7.27 -2.53 3.74
N GLY A 70 -8.17 -3.10 2.93
CA GLY A 70 -9.32 -3.86 3.41
C GLY A 70 -8.95 -5.24 3.97
N LEU A 71 -7.74 -5.73 3.71
CA LEU A 71 -7.19 -6.97 4.25
C LEU A 71 -6.33 -6.75 5.50
N LEU A 72 -6.21 -5.50 5.96
CA LEU A 72 -5.61 -5.18 7.24
C LEU A 72 -6.68 -5.19 8.31
N VAL A 73 -6.48 -6.04 9.31
CA VAL A 73 -7.46 -6.27 10.36
C VAL A 73 -6.79 -6.05 11.72
N PRO A 74 -7.39 -5.29 12.64
CA PRO A 74 -6.86 -5.16 13.99
C PRO A 74 -6.77 -6.54 14.67
N ILE A 75 -5.78 -6.74 15.54
CA ILE A 75 -5.58 -8.02 16.24
C ILE A 75 -6.83 -8.46 17.01
N SER A 76 -7.61 -7.50 17.52
CA SER A 76 -8.86 -7.73 18.24
C SER A 76 -9.89 -8.49 17.40
N GLY A 77 -9.82 -8.36 16.06
CA GLY A 77 -10.70 -9.01 15.10
C GLY A 77 -10.02 -10.04 14.20
N LEU A 78 -8.74 -10.37 14.43
CA LEU A 78 -7.98 -11.29 13.58
C LEU A 78 -8.67 -12.65 13.47
N ALA A 79 -9.09 -13.24 14.59
CA ALA A 79 -9.75 -14.54 14.59
C ALA A 79 -11.02 -14.54 13.72
N ALA A 80 -11.89 -13.54 13.88
CA ALA A 80 -13.12 -13.42 13.10
C ALA A 80 -12.84 -13.16 11.62
N ALA A 81 -11.88 -12.29 11.31
CA ALA A 81 -11.52 -11.99 9.94
C ALA A 81 -10.79 -13.13 9.25
N GLY A 82 -9.96 -13.90 9.96
CA GLY A 82 -9.30 -15.09 9.45
C GLY A 82 -10.32 -16.15 9.04
N VAL A 83 -11.35 -16.36 9.88
CA VAL A 83 -12.49 -17.21 9.52
C VAL A 83 -13.24 -16.66 8.32
N ALA A 84 -13.50 -15.34 8.26
CA ALA A 84 -14.18 -14.73 7.13
C ALA A 84 -13.38 -14.90 5.82
N VAL A 85 -12.07 -14.61 5.82
CA VAL A 85 -11.19 -14.79 4.66
C VAL A 85 -11.13 -16.25 4.21
N ALA A 86 -11.12 -17.21 5.14
CA ALA A 86 -11.15 -18.63 4.79
C ALA A 86 -12.52 -19.13 4.32
N THR A 87 -13.61 -18.46 4.74
CA THR A 87 -14.97 -18.84 4.39
C THR A 87 -15.32 -18.31 3.01
N GLN A 88 -15.51 -19.22 2.05
CA GLN A 88 -15.90 -18.86 0.70
C GLN A 88 -17.26 -18.18 0.69
N GLY A 89 -17.39 -17.11 -0.11
CA GLY A 89 -18.61 -16.32 -0.23
C GLY A 89 -18.73 -15.14 0.73
N THR A 90 -17.79 -14.95 1.67
CA THR A 90 -17.75 -13.72 2.47
C THR A 90 -17.17 -12.55 1.68
N ALA A 91 -17.50 -11.33 2.12
CA ALA A 91 -16.94 -10.11 1.54
C ALA A 91 -15.40 -10.08 1.64
N LEU A 92 -14.84 -10.55 2.76
CA LEU A 92 -13.39 -10.60 2.99
C LEU A 92 -12.70 -11.61 2.08
N ASN A 93 -13.27 -12.80 1.90
CA ASN A 93 -12.74 -13.80 0.95
C ASN A 93 -12.78 -13.29 -0.50
N ASN A 94 -13.88 -12.65 -0.90
CA ASN A 94 -14.01 -12.11 -2.26
C ASN A 94 -12.98 -11.01 -2.51
N LEU A 95 -12.77 -10.14 -1.52
CA LEU A 95 -11.76 -9.10 -1.57
C LEU A 95 -10.34 -9.69 -1.57
N TYR A 96 -10.07 -10.72 -0.77
CA TYR A 96 -8.82 -11.48 -0.80
C TYR A 96 -8.54 -12.04 -2.20
N ASN A 97 -9.51 -12.72 -2.82
CA ASN A 97 -9.35 -13.31 -4.14
C ASN A 97 -9.13 -12.26 -5.24
N ALA A 98 -9.87 -11.15 -5.18
CA ALA A 98 -9.69 -10.04 -6.12
C ALA A 98 -8.29 -9.43 -6.02
N VAL A 99 -7.80 -9.23 -4.78
CA VAL A 99 -6.44 -8.72 -4.53
C VAL A 99 -5.39 -9.75 -4.95
N SER A 100 -5.58 -11.03 -4.61
CA SER A 100 -4.68 -12.11 -4.97
C SER A 100 -4.48 -12.18 -6.48
N ALA A 101 -5.57 -12.17 -7.25
CA ALA A 101 -5.51 -12.20 -8.72
C ALA A 101 -4.79 -10.98 -9.32
N LYS A 102 -4.95 -9.79 -8.71
CA LYS A 102 -4.29 -8.55 -9.17
C LYS A 102 -2.81 -8.53 -8.85
N ILE A 103 -2.40 -9.14 -7.73
CA ILE A 103 -1.02 -9.10 -7.26
C ILE A 103 -0.22 -10.24 -7.84
N SER A 104 -0.76 -11.45 -7.94
CA SER A 104 -0.06 -12.58 -8.57
C SER A 104 0.34 -12.28 -10.01
N ALA A 105 -0.55 -11.64 -10.78
CA ALA A 105 -0.26 -11.23 -12.17
C ALA A 105 0.77 -10.08 -12.30
N LYS A 106 1.11 -9.41 -11.19
CA LYS A 106 2.03 -8.27 -11.17
C LYS A 106 3.38 -8.62 -10.51
N GLN A 107 3.51 -9.84 -9.99
CA GLN A 107 4.70 -10.37 -9.32
C GLN A 107 5.48 -11.36 -10.22
N GLU A 108 5.01 -11.59 -11.46
CA GLU A 108 5.70 -12.34 -12.52
C GLU A 108 6.72 -11.48 -13.26
#